data_AF-A0AAV4RL83-F1
#
_entry.id   AF-A0AAV4RL83-F1
#
_cell.length_a   1.000
_cell.length_b   1.000
_cell.length_c   1.000
_cell.angle_alpha   90.00
_cell.angle_beta   90.00
_cell.angle_gamma   90.00
#
_symmetry.space_group_name_H-M   'P 1'
#
loop_
_entity.id
_entity.type
_entity.pdbx_description
1 polymer ?
#
loop_
_entity_poly.entity_id
_entity_poly.type
_entity_poly.pdbx_seq_one_letter_code
_entity_poly.pdbx_strand_id
1 'polypeptide(L)'
;MIYLCAFDTDDQIRRREATTEREKLMCSWGYKFEQYLAADTPVSKPNLSVSVNEKEEYCIVLKGRLDKHTLLYSAEVDGKDPLYNNNRDKDPQSTQCYSELKTSRIITTERQHINFCRFKLMKWWLQSFLVGIPKVICGFRDDSGIVRKLEVFPIPEIPRMSRNQWSPSSLLNFSSCFLDFVKKMCC
;
A
#
# COMPACT_ATOMS: atom_id res chain seq x y z
N MET A 1 12.11 10.85 -23.00
CA MET A 1 11.30 10.59 -21.78
C MET A 1 10.38 9.43 -22.10
N ILE A 2 10.30 8.41 -21.23
CA ILE A 2 9.49 7.21 -21.47
C ILE A 2 8.34 7.22 -20.48
N TYR A 3 7.12 6.98 -20.96
CA TYR A 3 5.92 6.84 -20.14
C TYR A 3 5.53 5.37 -20.07
N LEU A 4 5.27 4.89 -18.86
CA LEU A 4 4.76 3.54 -18.61
C LEU A 4 3.29 3.66 -18.20
N CYS A 5 2.39 3.21 -19.06
CA CYS A 5 0.95 3.20 -18.82
C CYS A 5 0.48 1.76 -18.66
N ALA A 6 -0.14 1.45 -17.52
CA ALA A 6 -0.76 0.14 -17.31
C ALA A 6 -2.10 0.08 -18.06
N PHE A 7 -2.33 -1.02 -18.77
CA PHE A 7 -3.62 -1.34 -19.38
C PHE A 7 -4.11 -2.66 -18.79
N ASP A 8 -5.42 -2.74 -18.52
CA ASP A 8 -6.02 -3.99 -18.10
C ASP A 8 -5.96 -5.01 -19.24
N THR A 9 -5.57 -6.25 -18.92
CA THR A 9 -5.69 -7.36 -19.85
C THR A 9 -7.15 -7.82 -19.96
N ASP A 10 -7.50 -8.51 -21.04
CA ASP A 10 -8.85 -9.09 -21.22
C ASP A 10 -9.28 -9.96 -20.03
N ASP A 11 -8.34 -10.69 -19.42
CA ASP A 11 -8.58 -11.48 -18.21
C ASP A 11 -8.91 -10.62 -16.99
N GLN A 12 -8.25 -9.47 -16.83
CA GLN A 12 -8.54 -8.53 -15.74
C GLN A 12 -9.91 -7.88 -15.93
N ILE A 13 -10.25 -7.50 -17.17
CA ILE A 13 -11.57 -6.95 -17.52
C ILE A 13 -12.65 -7.98 -17.20
N ARG A 14 -12.53 -9.22 -17.70
CA ARG A 14 -13.48 -10.31 -17.42
C ARG A 14 -13.65 -10.58 -15.92
N ARG A 15 -12.56 -10.58 -15.16
CA ARG A 15 -12.62 -10.77 -13.69
C ARG A 15 -13.33 -9.62 -12.98
N ARG A 16 -13.12 -8.38 -13.43
CA ARG A 16 -13.79 -7.20 -12.88
C ARG A 16 -15.29 -7.26 -13.16
N GLU A 17 -15.68 -7.63 -14.37
CA GLU A 17 -17.09 -7.82 -14.75
C GLU A 17 -17.76 -8.96 -13.97
N ALA A 18 -17.02 -10.03 -13.69
CA ALA A 18 -17.49 -11.17 -12.90
C ALA A 18 -17.39 -10.97 -11.37
N THR A 19 -17.05 -9.76 -10.89
CA THR A 19 -16.88 -9.51 -9.45
C THR A 19 -18.20 -9.65 -8.71
N THR A 20 -18.23 -10.53 -7.71
CA THR A 20 -19.40 -10.81 -6.90
C THR A 20 -19.72 -9.65 -5.95
N GLU A 21 -20.99 -9.53 -5.53
CA GLU A 21 -21.38 -8.53 -4.52
C GLU A 21 -20.59 -8.67 -3.21
N ARG A 22 -20.21 -9.90 -2.89
CA ARG A 22 -19.37 -10.18 -1.73
C ARG A 22 -17.96 -9.61 -1.88
N GLU A 23 -17.35 -9.72 -3.04
CA GLU A 23 -16.03 -9.15 -3.31
C GLU A 23 -16.08 -7.62 -3.32
N LYS A 24 -17.12 -7.02 -3.92
CA LYS A 24 -17.35 -5.56 -3.87
C LYS A 24 -17.45 -5.07 -2.43
N LEU A 25 -18.21 -5.78 -1.59
CA LEU A 25 -18.32 -5.47 -0.17
C LEU A 25 -16.96 -5.58 0.54
N MET A 26 -16.15 -6.58 0.22
CA MET A 26 -14.80 -6.71 0.78
C MET A 26 -13.85 -5.58 0.37
N CYS A 27 -13.99 -5.04 -0.85
CA CYS A 27 -13.27 -3.84 -1.28
C CYS A 27 -13.71 -2.62 -0.46
N SER A 28 -15.02 -2.41 -0.30
CA SER A 28 -15.57 -1.29 0.48
C SER A 28 -15.15 -1.30 1.95
N TRP A 29 -14.89 -2.48 2.53
CA TRP A 29 -14.34 -2.58 3.89
C TRP A 29 -12.97 -1.93 4.06
N GLY A 30 -12.16 -1.85 3.01
CA GLY A 30 -10.88 -1.13 3.02
C GLY A 30 -11.10 0.36 3.26
N TYR A 31 -11.89 0.99 2.39
CA TYR A 31 -12.23 2.40 2.51
C TYR A 31 -12.95 2.72 3.82
N LYS A 32 -13.86 1.85 4.28
CA LYS A 32 -14.51 2.04 5.57
C LYS A 32 -13.50 1.97 6.73
N PHE A 33 -12.51 1.08 6.65
CA PHE A 33 -11.44 0.99 7.65
C PHE A 33 -10.58 2.26 7.69
N GLU A 34 -10.26 2.85 6.55
CA GLU A 34 -9.59 4.16 6.48
C GLU A 34 -10.42 5.23 7.17
N GLN A 35 -11.73 5.28 6.93
CA GLN A 35 -12.63 6.22 7.62
C GLN A 35 -12.67 6.01 9.14
N TYR A 36 -12.37 4.81 9.65
CA TYR A 36 -12.26 4.57 11.10
C TYR A 36 -10.93 5.06 11.70
N LEU A 37 -9.91 5.28 10.88
CA LEU A 37 -8.55 5.62 11.33
C LEU A 37 -8.09 7.02 10.92
N ALA A 38 -8.74 7.64 9.95
CA ALA A 38 -8.43 8.98 9.46
C ALA A 38 -9.45 10.01 9.97
N ALA A 39 -8.99 11.25 10.11
CA ALA A 39 -9.83 12.39 10.46
C ALA A 39 -9.42 13.60 9.61
N ASP A 40 -10.37 14.51 9.35
CA ASP A 40 -10.17 15.66 8.46
C ASP A 40 -9.09 16.63 8.98
N THR A 41 -8.89 16.66 10.30
CA THR A 41 -7.85 17.48 10.94
C THR A 41 -7.03 16.66 11.96
N PRO A 42 -5.77 17.07 12.24
CA PRO A 42 -4.90 16.39 13.22
C PRO A 42 -5.46 16.26 14.64
N VAL A 43 -6.43 17.09 15.02
CA VAL A 43 -7.00 17.15 16.38
C VAL A 43 -8.42 16.60 16.46
N SER A 44 -9.07 16.38 15.31
CA SER A 44 -10.43 15.83 15.26
C SER A 44 -10.42 14.31 15.38
N LYS A 45 -11.57 13.76 15.76
CA LYS A 45 -11.84 12.33 15.67
C LYS A 45 -12.40 11.97 14.28
N PRO A 46 -12.25 10.72 13.84
CA PRO A 46 -12.89 10.24 12.62
C PRO A 46 -14.41 10.49 12.61
N ASN A 47 -14.94 11.01 11.51
CA ASN A 47 -16.38 11.25 11.34
C ASN A 47 -17.05 10.06 10.65
N LEU A 48 -17.75 9.23 11.43
CA LEU A 48 -18.40 8.02 10.93
C LEU A 48 -19.84 8.23 10.45
N SER A 49 -20.39 9.43 10.64
CA SER A 49 -21.77 9.77 10.27
C SER A 49 -21.93 10.04 8.78
N VAL A 50 -20.83 10.32 8.07
CA VAL A 50 -20.82 10.55 6.63
C VAL A 50 -20.56 9.26 5.87
N SER A 51 -21.11 9.18 4.66
CA SER A 51 -20.83 8.09 3.73
C SER A 51 -19.36 8.08 3.31
N VAL A 52 -18.84 6.89 3.02
CA VAL A 52 -17.52 6.73 2.43
C VAL A 52 -17.58 7.14 0.95
N ASN A 53 -16.71 8.06 0.52
CA ASN A 53 -16.54 8.40 -0.88
C ASN A 53 -15.29 7.68 -1.42
N GLU A 54 -15.48 6.54 -2.09
CA GLU A 54 -14.39 5.70 -2.63
C GLU A 54 -13.63 6.34 -3.81
N LYS A 55 -14.01 7.56 -4.23
CA LYS A 55 -13.34 8.33 -5.30
C LYS A 55 -12.39 9.41 -4.78
N GLU A 56 -12.45 9.72 -3.49
CA GLU A 56 -11.54 10.69 -2.88
C GLU A 56 -10.19 10.03 -2.64
N GLU A 57 -9.14 10.61 -3.24
CA GLU A 57 -7.77 10.15 -3.12
C GLU A 57 -6.85 11.36 -2.87
N TYR A 58 -5.80 11.17 -2.08
CA TYR A 58 -4.75 12.15 -1.91
C TYR A 58 -3.43 11.56 -2.43
N CYS A 59 -2.92 12.13 -3.52
CA CYS A 59 -1.73 11.66 -4.18
C CYS A 59 -0.54 12.60 -3.95
N ILE A 60 0.64 12.03 -3.74
CA ILE A 60 1.92 12.74 -3.74
C ILE A 60 2.71 12.42 -5.01
N VAL A 61 3.55 13.35 -5.44
CA VAL A 61 4.45 13.18 -6.60
C VAL A 61 5.88 13.01 -6.11
N LEU A 62 6.54 11.98 -6.60
CA LEU A 62 7.85 11.53 -6.13
C LEU A 62 8.83 11.49 -7.28
N LYS A 63 10.02 12.01 -7.01
CA LYS A 63 11.20 11.80 -7.86
C LYS A 63 12.10 10.78 -7.17
N GLY A 64 12.21 9.60 -7.75
CA GLY A 64 13.04 8.51 -7.25
C GLY A 64 14.15 8.13 -8.21
N ARG A 65 15.04 7.25 -7.75
CA ARG A 65 16.04 6.61 -8.58
C ARG A 65 16.13 5.13 -8.25
N LEU A 66 15.98 4.29 -9.26
CA LEU A 66 16.25 2.85 -9.18
C LEU A 66 17.47 2.56 -10.05
N ASP A 67 18.59 2.23 -9.41
CA ASP A 67 19.89 2.06 -10.07
C ASP A 67 20.25 3.30 -10.94
N LYS A 68 20.41 3.15 -12.26
CA LYS A 68 20.66 4.24 -13.22
C LYS A 68 19.39 4.87 -13.80
N HIS A 69 18.21 4.45 -13.36
CA HIS A 69 16.92 4.93 -13.86
C HIS A 69 16.36 6.00 -12.93
N THR A 70 16.23 7.24 -13.43
CA THR A 70 15.46 8.28 -12.74
C THR A 70 13.98 8.07 -13.04
N LEU A 71 13.16 8.07 -11.99
CA LEU A 71 11.72 7.84 -12.05
C LEU A 71 10.98 9.06 -11.52
N LEU A 72 9.89 9.44 -12.20
CA LEU A 72 8.92 10.39 -11.72
C LEU A 72 7.56 9.69 -11.73
N TYR A 73 6.91 9.57 -10.57
CA TYR A 73 5.66 8.85 -10.42
C TYR A 73 4.84 9.44 -9.28
N SER A 74 3.53 9.17 -9.29
CA SER A 74 2.62 9.52 -8.20
C SER A 74 2.30 8.30 -7.35
N ALA A 75 1.92 8.54 -6.11
CA ALA A 75 1.38 7.53 -5.22
C ALA A 75 0.28 8.12 -4.34
N GLU A 76 -0.84 7.40 -4.24
CA GLU A 76 -1.85 7.63 -3.22
C GLU A 76 -1.26 7.36 -1.83
N VAL A 77 -1.66 8.15 -0.83
CA VAL A 77 -1.29 7.95 0.57
C VAL A 77 -2.52 8.06 1.48
N ASP A 78 -2.66 7.08 2.38
CA ASP A 78 -3.91 6.89 3.14
C ASP A 78 -4.04 7.82 4.37
N GLY A 79 -2.91 8.22 4.97
CA GLY A 79 -2.95 9.03 6.18
C GLY A 79 -1.61 9.64 6.59
N LYS A 80 -1.68 10.78 7.27
CA LYS A 80 -0.53 11.49 7.83
C LYS A 80 -0.55 11.38 9.36
N ASP A 81 0.56 10.97 9.94
CA ASP A 81 0.75 10.89 11.38
C ASP A 81 0.86 12.31 11.97
N PRO A 82 -0.12 12.75 12.78
CA PRO A 82 -0.12 14.12 13.31
C PRO A 82 1.04 14.37 14.27
N LEU A 83 1.58 13.31 14.91
CA LEU A 83 2.70 13.44 15.84
C LEU A 83 4.04 13.62 15.13
N TYR A 84 4.13 13.29 13.83
CA TYR A 84 5.38 13.43 13.08
C TYR A 84 5.84 14.90 13.04
N ASN A 85 4.91 15.84 12.89
CA ASN A 85 5.21 17.27 12.78
C ASN A 85 5.43 17.96 14.15
N ASN A 86 5.20 17.28 15.26
CA ASN A 86 5.45 17.85 16.60
C ASN A 86 6.94 17.97 16.91
N ASN A 87 7.80 17.34 16.11
CA ASN A 87 9.24 17.50 16.19
C ASN A 87 9.71 18.52 15.15
N ARG A 88 10.22 19.67 15.62
CA ARG A 88 10.66 20.79 14.77
C ARG A 88 11.82 20.45 13.83
N ASP A 89 12.57 19.39 14.12
CA ASP A 89 13.72 18.97 13.33
C ASP A 89 13.34 18.08 12.13
N LYS A 90 12.06 17.71 12.01
CA LYS A 90 11.59 16.85 10.92
C LYS A 90 11.11 17.65 9.73
N ASP A 91 11.53 17.22 8.53
CA ASP A 91 11.07 17.80 7.28
C ASP A 91 9.56 17.54 7.09
N PRO A 92 8.71 18.59 7.03
CA PRO A 92 7.26 18.45 6.88
C PRO A 92 6.84 17.87 5.53
N GLN A 93 7.73 17.88 4.52
CA GLN A 93 7.53 17.29 3.20
C GLN A 93 8.03 15.83 3.13
N SER A 94 8.64 15.32 4.19
CA SER A 94 9.13 13.95 4.23
C SER A 94 7.99 12.94 4.13
N THR A 95 8.16 11.93 3.29
CA THR A 95 7.24 10.79 3.19
C THR A 95 7.17 9.96 4.47
N GLN A 96 8.11 10.18 5.40
CA GLN A 96 8.15 9.55 6.72
C GLN A 96 6.98 9.98 7.63
N CYS A 97 6.25 11.03 7.26
CA CYS A 97 5.03 11.43 7.98
C CYS A 97 3.81 10.58 7.61
N TYR A 98 3.86 9.77 6.55
CA TYR A 98 2.71 9.00 6.10
C TYR A 98 2.59 7.64 6.78
N SER A 99 1.41 7.04 6.69
CA SER A 99 1.13 5.66 7.07
C SER A 99 0.23 5.04 6.01
N GLU A 100 0.51 3.80 5.64
CA GLU A 100 -0.36 3.01 4.77
C GLU A 100 -1.38 2.25 5.63
N LEU A 101 -2.63 2.21 5.23
CA LEU A 101 -3.71 1.49 5.89
C LEU A 101 -4.12 0.28 5.05
N LYS A 102 -4.22 -0.88 5.69
CA LYS A 102 -4.62 -2.12 5.01
C LYS A 102 -5.58 -2.92 5.87
N THR A 103 -6.38 -3.76 5.23
CA THR A 103 -7.14 -4.81 5.91
C THR A 103 -6.71 -6.20 5.46
N SER A 104 -6.81 -7.16 6.36
CA SER A 104 -6.59 -8.57 6.05
C SER A 104 -7.52 -9.44 6.86
N ARG A 105 -7.86 -10.63 6.34
CA ARG A 105 -8.54 -11.65 7.15
C ARG A 105 -7.62 -12.06 8.32
N ILE A 106 -8.21 -12.31 9.48
CA ILE A 106 -7.52 -12.93 10.63
C ILE A 106 -6.86 -14.24 10.18
N ILE A 107 -5.59 -14.39 10.56
CA ILE A 107 -4.77 -15.55 10.23
C ILE A 107 -4.88 -16.52 11.40
N THR A 108 -5.37 -17.74 11.13
CA THR A 108 -5.58 -18.78 12.16
C THR A 108 -4.74 -20.03 11.94
N THR A 109 -4.07 -20.14 10.78
CA THR A 109 -3.26 -21.32 10.44
C THR A 109 -1.90 -20.91 9.88
N GLU A 110 -0.90 -21.79 10.04
CA GLU A 110 0.45 -21.55 9.53
C GLU A 110 0.46 -21.38 7.99
N ARG A 111 -0.37 -22.16 7.27
CA ARG A 111 -0.49 -22.01 5.81
C ARG A 111 -0.98 -20.62 5.41
N GLN A 112 -1.95 -20.07 6.14
CA GLN A 112 -2.43 -18.71 5.90
C GLN A 112 -1.34 -17.68 6.22
N HIS A 113 -0.57 -17.89 7.29
CA HIS A 113 0.56 -17.04 7.66
C HIS A 113 1.64 -17.03 6.57
N ILE A 114 2.06 -18.20 6.09
CA ILE A 114 3.02 -18.32 4.98
C ILE A 114 2.52 -17.59 3.73
N ASN A 115 1.26 -17.78 3.36
CA ASN A 115 0.66 -17.09 2.20
C ASN A 115 0.59 -15.57 2.40
N PHE A 116 0.29 -15.11 3.62
CA PHE A 116 0.28 -13.69 3.97
C PHE A 116 1.67 -13.09 3.80
N CYS A 117 2.71 -13.73 4.34
CA CYS A 117 4.10 -13.29 4.17
C CYS A 117 4.55 -13.33 2.70
N ARG A 118 4.22 -14.41 1.98
CA ARG A 118 4.67 -14.62 0.61
C ARG A 118 4.04 -13.66 -0.39
N PHE A 119 2.75 -13.40 -0.28
CA PHE A 119 2.02 -12.67 -1.31
C PHE A 119 1.57 -11.28 -0.87
N LYS A 120 1.13 -11.12 0.38
CA LYS A 120 0.52 -9.86 0.84
C LYS A 120 1.58 -8.89 1.36
N LEU A 121 2.43 -9.35 2.28
CA LEU A 121 3.53 -8.54 2.82
C LEU A 121 4.52 -8.12 1.72
N MET A 122 4.75 -8.95 0.71
CA MET A 122 5.55 -8.57 -0.47
C MET A 122 5.00 -7.32 -1.17
N LYS A 123 3.68 -7.29 -1.42
CA LYS A 123 3.02 -6.19 -2.11
C LYS A 123 3.03 -4.91 -1.27
N TRP A 124 2.69 -5.05 0.02
CA TRP A 124 2.71 -3.92 0.97
C TRP A 124 4.10 -3.34 1.10
N TRP A 125 5.12 -4.20 1.24
CA TRP A 125 6.50 -3.75 1.28
C TRP A 125 6.86 -2.99 0.01
N LEU A 126 6.62 -3.56 -1.18
CA LEU A 126 7.01 -2.91 -2.43
C LEU A 126 6.32 -1.55 -2.63
N GLN A 127 5.01 -1.48 -2.38
CA GLN A 127 4.22 -0.25 -2.48
C GLN A 127 4.78 0.84 -1.56
N SER A 128 4.86 0.56 -0.26
CA SER A 128 5.29 1.55 0.74
C SER A 128 6.79 1.86 0.66
N PHE A 129 7.64 0.88 0.30
CA PHE A 129 9.08 1.07 0.16
C PHE A 129 9.42 2.03 -0.97
N LEU A 130 8.80 1.89 -2.15
CA LEU A 130 9.04 2.78 -3.28
C LEU A 130 8.69 4.22 -2.90
N VAL A 131 7.54 4.41 -2.24
CA VAL A 131 7.06 5.71 -1.78
C VAL A 131 7.88 6.27 -0.60
N GLY A 132 8.54 5.41 0.16
CA GLY A 132 9.25 5.81 1.38
C GLY A 132 8.33 6.04 2.58
N ILE A 133 7.18 5.35 2.63
CA ILE A 133 6.31 5.29 3.80
C ILE A 133 6.94 4.34 4.84
N PRO A 134 7.00 4.70 6.13
CA PRO A 134 7.75 3.93 7.13
C PRO A 134 6.99 2.73 7.71
N LYS A 135 5.65 2.73 7.64
CA LYS A 135 4.81 1.71 8.28
C LYS A 135 3.50 1.46 7.54
N VAL A 136 3.02 0.21 7.64
CA VAL A 136 1.66 -0.20 7.28
C VAL A 136 0.90 -0.53 8.57
N ILE A 137 -0.32 -0.02 8.72
CA ILE A 137 -1.24 -0.37 9.81
C ILE A 137 -2.30 -1.30 9.25
N CYS A 138 -2.33 -2.54 9.72
CA CYS A 138 -3.26 -3.56 9.26
C CYS A 138 -4.38 -3.81 10.27
N GLY A 139 -5.63 -3.67 9.83
CA GLY A 139 -6.80 -4.21 10.49
C GLY A 139 -7.05 -5.66 10.12
N PHE A 140 -6.85 -6.58 11.07
CA PHE A 140 -7.24 -7.98 10.93
C PHE A 140 -8.72 -8.15 11.26
N ARG A 141 -9.50 -8.47 10.23
CA ARG A 141 -10.95 -8.63 10.29
C ARG A 141 -11.41 -10.08 10.26
N ASP A 142 -12.54 -10.34 10.89
CA ASP A 142 -13.27 -11.59 10.76
C ASP A 142 -13.98 -11.70 9.39
N ASP A 143 -14.67 -12.82 9.18
CA ASP A 143 -15.43 -13.05 7.95
C ASP A 143 -16.72 -12.22 7.91
N SER A 144 -17.16 -11.60 9.01
CA SER A 144 -18.27 -10.64 9.00
C SER A 144 -17.83 -9.23 8.61
N GLY A 145 -16.53 -9.01 8.40
CA GLY A 145 -15.97 -7.71 8.02
C GLY A 145 -15.57 -6.84 9.22
N ILE A 146 -15.67 -7.35 10.44
CA ILE A 146 -15.36 -6.58 11.65
C ILE A 146 -13.87 -6.73 11.98
N VAL A 147 -13.17 -5.61 12.07
CA VAL A 147 -11.77 -5.58 12.52
C VAL A 147 -11.71 -5.92 14.01
N ARG A 148 -10.95 -6.97 14.35
CA ARG A 148 -10.78 -7.46 15.73
C ARG A 148 -9.41 -7.16 16.31
N LYS A 149 -8.42 -6.91 15.45
CA LYS A 149 -7.04 -6.64 15.86
C LYS A 149 -6.41 -5.62 14.91
N LEU A 150 -5.66 -4.68 15.47
CA LEU A 150 -4.75 -3.81 14.74
C LEU A 150 -3.31 -4.30 14.93
N GLU A 151 -2.51 -4.20 13.88
CA GLU A 151 -1.09 -4.51 13.94
C GLU A 151 -0.31 -3.55 13.04
N VAL A 152 0.83 -3.08 13.53
CA VAL A 152 1.72 -2.18 12.79
C VAL A 152 2.87 -2.99 12.23
N PHE A 153 3.11 -2.84 10.94
CA PHE A 153 4.20 -3.46 10.19
C PHE A 153 5.19 -2.37 9.74
N PRO A 154 6.30 -2.18 10.47
CA PRO A 154 7.38 -1.30 10.00
C PRO A 154 7.96 -1.84 8.70
N ILE A 155 8.05 -0.99 7.66
CA ILE A 155 8.53 -1.41 6.33
C ILE A 155 9.93 -2.05 6.37
N PRO A 156 10.91 -1.55 7.16
CA PRO A 156 12.22 -2.18 7.26
C PRO A 156 12.18 -3.62 7.82
N GLU A 157 11.15 -3.97 8.60
CA GLU A 157 11.04 -5.29 9.23
C GLU A 157 10.34 -6.33 8.34
N ILE A 158 9.50 -5.90 7.39
CA ILE A 158 8.71 -6.82 6.56
C ILE A 158 9.56 -7.87 5.82
N PRO A 159 10.72 -7.54 5.22
CA PRO A 159 11.58 -8.55 4.59
C PRO A 159 12.07 -9.62 5.56
N ARG A 160 12.35 -9.24 6.82
CA ARG A 160 12.77 -10.18 7.87
C ARG A 160 11.62 -11.10 8.26
N MET A 161 10.39 -10.59 8.34
CA MET A 161 9.18 -11.36 8.63
C MET A 161 8.84 -12.34 7.50
N SER A 162 9.16 -11.97 6.26
CA SER A 162 8.90 -12.77 5.05
C SER A 162 10.11 -13.58 4.59
N ARG A 163 11.03 -13.89 5.51
CA ARG A 163 12.24 -14.66 5.21
C ARG A 163 11.89 -15.97 4.50
N ASN A 164 12.70 -16.32 3.50
CA ASN A 164 12.53 -17.50 2.64
C ASN A 164 11.30 -17.48 1.73
N GLN A 165 10.52 -16.39 1.67
CA GLN A 165 9.37 -16.27 0.76
C GLN A 165 9.69 -15.46 -0.50
N TRP A 166 10.43 -14.37 -0.34
CA TRP A 166 10.90 -13.48 -1.39
C TRP A 166 12.09 -12.68 -0.87
N SER A 167 12.82 -11.98 -1.76
CA SER A 167 13.92 -11.10 -1.37
C SER A 167 13.75 -9.70 -1.96
N PRO A 168 14.00 -8.62 -1.21
CA PRO A 168 14.02 -7.25 -1.72
C PRO A 168 14.89 -7.09 -2.96
N SER A 169 16.10 -7.66 -2.92
CA SER A 169 17.08 -7.57 -4.01
C SER A 169 16.54 -8.19 -5.29
N SER A 170 15.89 -9.36 -5.23
CA SER A 170 15.30 -9.99 -6.42
C SER A 170 14.23 -9.10 -7.06
N LEU A 171 13.35 -8.49 -6.26
CA LEU A 171 12.27 -7.62 -6.75
C LEU A 171 12.82 -6.35 -7.41
N LEU A 172 13.77 -5.69 -6.76
CA LEU A 172 14.37 -4.45 -7.26
C LEU A 172 15.29 -4.70 -8.46
N ASN A 173 16.05 -5.79 -8.48
CA ASN A 173 16.87 -6.18 -9.62
C ASN A 173 16.02 -6.48 -10.84
N PHE A 174 14.92 -7.23 -10.68
CA PHE A 174 13.97 -7.47 -11.77
C PHE A 174 13.42 -6.15 -12.32
N SER A 175 13.03 -5.23 -11.44
CA SER A 175 12.50 -3.92 -11.83
C SER A 175 13.54 -3.10 -12.60
N SER A 176 14.80 -3.11 -12.17
CA SER A 176 15.91 -2.46 -12.90
C SER A 176 16.13 -3.08 -14.29
N CYS A 177 16.22 -4.41 -14.36
CA CYS A 177 16.35 -5.14 -15.63
C CYS A 177 15.20 -4.86 -16.59
N PHE A 178 13.96 -4.76 -16.09
CA PHE A 178 12.79 -4.42 -16.89
C PHE A 178 12.90 -3.00 -17.45
N LEU A 179 13.30 -2.02 -16.64
CA LEU A 179 13.49 -0.64 -17.10
C LEU A 179 14.63 -0.53 -18.13
N ASP A 180 15.67 -1.36 -18.00
CA ASP A 180 16.72 -1.51 -19.00
C ASP A 180 16.18 -2.06 -20.31
N PHE A 181 15.36 -3.10 -20.25
CA PHE A 181 14.70 -3.66 -21.43
C PHE A 181 13.83 -2.62 -22.13
N VAL A 182 12.96 -1.90 -21.40
CA VAL A 182 12.10 -0.85 -21.97
C VAL A 182 12.94 0.24 -22.65
N LYS A 183 13.99 0.73 -21.99
CA LYS A 183 14.87 1.75 -22.57
C LYS A 183 15.52 1.29 -23.88
N LYS A 184 15.91 0.02 -23.99
CA LYS A 184 16.48 -0.55 -25.22
C LYS A 184 15.47 -0.74 -26.35
N MET A 185 14.19 -0.89 -26.04
CA MET A 185 13.13 -1.11 -27.03
C MET A 185 12.51 0.20 -27.53
N CYS A 186 12.57 1.28 -26.73
CA CYS A 186 11.97 2.57 -27.05
C CYS A 186 12.99 3.63 -27.52
N CYS A 187 14.29 3.39 -27.35
CA CYS A 187 15.37 4.26 -27.82
C CYS A 187 16.21 3.52 -28.86
#